data_AF-A0A1G7CUU0-F1
#
_entry.id   AF-A0A1G7CUU0-F1
#
_cell.length_a   1.000
_cell.length_b   1.000
_cell.length_c   1.000
_cell.angle_alpha   90.00
_cell.angle_beta   90.00
_cell.angle_gamma   90.00
#
_symmetry.space_group_name_H-M   'P 1'
#
loop_
_entity.id
_entity.type
_entity.pdbx_description
1 polymer ?
#
loop_
_entity_poly.entity_id
_entity_poly.type
_entity_poly.pdbx_seq_one_letter_code
_entity_poly.pdbx_strand_id
1 'polypeptide(L)'
;MDVAALAGRLKALAVDLPLPALDTADHRFEAAQAELKEASRESNAEIGLHKLGAARERLAAARTRLSEAAAAVDDYLDSIGAGTSAAPVAAPVKGRTAAPAPVDPRRWWTERVNELCDRTGTADPQQVPPTRLFNELLKAAGDGNAEAYCKRLRDAGPETGVKLPGLAWPLVRTLAAEHLGRTPTARDVASLRDKCADKVRSLVPKAEPDHIGAALASACTLGRGGSDDAGDAARTALVGPALVAALHRLPREGR
;
A
#
# COMPACT_ATOMS: atom_id res chain seq x y z
N MET A 1 -12.37 13.37 35.75
CA MET A 1 -11.04 12.98 35.24
C MET A 1 -10.03 13.95 35.82
N ASP A 2 -8.93 13.45 36.34
CA ASP A 2 -7.85 14.28 36.90
C ASP A 2 -7.04 14.93 35.75
N VAL A 3 -6.93 16.26 35.78
CA VAL A 3 -6.23 17.07 34.77
C VAL A 3 -4.75 16.68 34.68
N ALA A 4 -4.14 16.29 35.81
CA ALA A 4 -2.76 15.81 35.84
C ALA A 4 -2.60 14.45 35.12
N ALA A 5 -3.58 13.57 35.25
CA ALA A 5 -3.57 12.26 34.57
C ALA A 5 -3.78 12.41 33.06
N LEU A 6 -4.60 13.37 32.62
CA LEU A 6 -4.79 13.68 31.20
C LEU A 6 -3.53 14.31 30.59
N ALA A 7 -2.93 15.28 31.27
CA ALA A 7 -1.69 15.91 30.84
C ALA A 7 -0.54 14.89 30.73
N GLY A 8 -0.43 13.95 31.68
CA GLY A 8 0.55 12.87 31.62
C GLY A 8 0.36 11.93 30.43
N ARG A 9 -0.89 11.62 30.06
CA ARG A 9 -1.19 10.78 28.88
C ARG A 9 -0.88 11.50 27.57
N LEU A 10 -1.18 12.79 27.46
CA LEU A 10 -0.89 13.57 26.25
C LEU A 10 0.62 13.75 26.04
N LYS A 11 1.38 14.00 27.11
CA LYS A 11 2.85 14.04 27.05
C LYS A 11 3.45 12.70 26.62
N ALA A 12 2.92 11.59 27.11
CA ALA A 12 3.36 10.26 26.68
C ALA A 12 3.05 10.00 25.19
N LEU A 13 1.86 10.37 24.72
CA LEU A 13 1.48 10.24 23.31
C LEU A 13 2.32 11.12 22.38
N ALA A 14 2.71 12.32 22.81
CA ALA A 14 3.60 13.21 22.06
C ALA A 14 5.01 12.63 21.94
N VAL A 15 5.53 12.00 23.00
CA VAL A 15 6.83 11.31 22.98
C VAL A 15 6.82 10.08 22.08
N ASP A 16 5.69 9.39 21.96
CA ASP A 16 5.52 8.21 21.10
C ASP A 16 5.34 8.54 19.60
N LEU A 17 5.37 9.83 19.21
CA LEU A 17 5.30 10.22 17.79
C LEU A 17 6.47 9.61 16.98
N PRO A 18 6.22 9.06 15.77
CA PRO A 18 7.20 8.25 15.04
C PRO A 18 8.25 9.10 14.28
N LEU A 19 8.72 10.19 14.86
CA LEU A 19 9.73 11.08 14.25
C LEU A 19 11.02 10.34 13.84
N PRO A 20 11.60 9.45 14.67
CA PRO A 20 12.82 8.73 14.30
C PRO A 20 12.63 7.77 13.12
N ALA A 21 11.42 7.22 12.95
CA ALA A 21 11.09 6.35 11.82
C ALA A 21 11.00 7.14 10.51
N LEU A 22 10.57 8.41 10.57
CA LEU A 22 10.57 9.30 9.41
C LEU A 22 11.98 9.72 9.00
N ASP A 23 12.87 10.00 9.97
CA ASP A 23 14.29 10.29 9.69
C ASP A 23 14.96 9.10 8.99
N THR A 24 14.69 7.89 9.47
CA THR A 24 15.20 6.65 8.87
C THR A 24 14.68 6.46 7.45
N ALA A 25 13.41 6.78 7.19
CA ALA A 25 12.84 6.72 5.85
C ALA A 25 13.49 7.73 4.91
N ASP A 26 13.75 8.96 5.37
CA ASP A 26 14.40 10.03 4.58
C ASP A 26 15.81 9.60 4.13
N HIS A 27 16.60 9.04 5.06
CA HIS A 27 17.93 8.50 4.74
C HIS A 27 17.89 7.38 3.69
N ARG A 28 16.86 6.51 3.73
CA ARG A 28 16.70 5.46 2.72
C ARG A 28 16.27 6.02 1.35
N PHE A 29 15.44 7.06 1.33
CA PHE A 29 15.06 7.72 0.08
C PHE A 29 16.24 8.45 -0.56
N GLU A 30 17.08 9.13 0.22
CA GLU A 30 18.33 9.75 -0.27
C GLU A 30 19.28 8.71 -0.88
N ALA A 31 19.48 7.58 -0.21
CA ALA A 31 20.29 6.49 -0.74
C ALA A 31 19.72 5.93 -2.05
N ALA A 32 18.42 5.66 -2.10
CA ALA A 32 17.75 5.20 -3.32
C ALA A 32 17.82 6.23 -4.46
N GLN A 33 17.76 7.52 -4.16
CA GLN A 33 17.88 8.59 -5.16
C GLN A 33 19.29 8.65 -5.76
N ALA A 34 20.32 8.46 -4.93
CA ALA A 34 21.71 8.41 -5.37
C ALA A 34 21.94 7.22 -6.32
N GLU A 35 21.47 6.02 -5.95
CA GLU A 35 21.58 4.81 -6.77
C GLU A 35 20.85 4.95 -8.12
N LEU A 36 19.62 5.51 -8.10
CA LEU A 36 18.83 5.72 -9.32
C LEU A 36 19.44 6.75 -10.26
N LYS A 37 20.04 7.82 -9.73
CA LYS A 37 20.77 8.81 -10.54
C LYS A 37 22.01 8.21 -11.19
N GLU A 38 22.71 7.32 -10.49
CA GLU A 38 23.86 6.64 -11.05
C GLU A 38 23.42 5.65 -12.14
N ALA A 39 22.40 4.83 -11.87
CA ALA A 39 21.82 3.94 -12.87
C ALA A 39 21.26 4.67 -14.10
N SER A 40 20.70 5.89 -13.94
CA SER A 40 20.22 6.71 -15.07
C SER A 40 21.33 7.45 -15.82
N ARG A 41 22.55 7.53 -15.28
CA ARG A 41 23.72 8.00 -16.04
C ARG A 41 24.27 6.88 -16.91
N GLU A 42 24.25 5.65 -16.40
CA GLU A 42 24.69 4.45 -17.11
C GLU A 42 23.67 3.98 -18.16
N SER A 43 22.38 4.19 -17.90
CA SER A 43 21.27 3.87 -18.80
C SER A 43 20.62 5.16 -19.26
N ASN A 44 20.56 5.41 -20.57
CA ASN A 44 19.91 6.59 -21.19
C ASN A 44 18.37 6.68 -20.96
N ALA A 45 17.85 6.09 -19.89
CA ALA A 45 16.44 6.00 -19.55
C ALA A 45 16.14 6.60 -18.16
N GLU A 46 15.26 7.59 -18.12
CA GLU A 46 14.72 8.16 -16.87
C GLU A 46 13.65 7.24 -16.27
N ILE A 47 14.07 6.15 -15.63
CA ILE A 47 13.12 5.22 -14.98
C ILE A 47 13.04 5.55 -13.49
N GLY A 48 11.90 6.04 -13.02
CA GLY A 48 11.52 6.00 -11.59
C GLY A 48 11.88 7.22 -10.73
N LEU A 49 12.73 8.15 -11.19
CA LEU A 49 13.10 9.35 -10.41
C LEU A 49 11.90 10.20 -9.96
N HIS A 50 10.92 10.40 -10.84
CA HIS A 50 9.73 11.20 -10.52
C HIS A 50 8.86 10.57 -9.42
N LYS A 51 8.78 9.23 -9.39
CA LYS A 51 8.02 8.52 -8.35
C LYS A 51 8.70 8.63 -6.98
N LEU A 52 10.04 8.62 -6.97
CA LEU A 52 10.83 8.80 -5.75
C LEU A 52 10.70 10.23 -5.21
N GLY A 53 10.76 11.25 -6.09
CA GLY A 53 10.52 12.65 -5.70
C GLY A 53 9.14 12.84 -5.08
N ALA A 54 8.09 12.27 -5.68
CA ALA A 54 6.74 12.31 -5.13
C ALA A 54 6.59 11.56 -3.79
N ALA A 55 7.43 10.56 -3.50
CA ALA A 55 7.45 9.89 -2.21
C ALA A 55 8.11 10.76 -1.13
N ARG A 56 9.19 11.47 -1.49
CA ARG A 56 9.90 12.37 -0.58
C ARG A 56 9.08 13.62 -0.22
N GLU A 57 8.37 14.22 -1.17
CA GLU A 57 7.44 15.34 -0.89
C GLU A 57 6.36 14.94 0.12
N ARG A 58 5.86 13.70 0.03
CA ARG A 58 4.88 13.17 1.00
C ARG A 58 5.50 12.96 2.38
N LEU A 59 6.73 12.49 2.44
CA LEU A 59 7.46 12.34 3.70
C LEU A 59 7.65 13.70 4.38
N ALA A 60 7.99 14.74 3.62
CA ALA A 60 8.08 16.11 4.12
C ALA A 60 6.73 16.61 4.64
N ALA A 61 5.65 16.42 3.89
CA ALA A 61 4.30 16.80 4.33
C ALA A 61 3.86 16.05 5.61
N ALA A 62 4.19 14.76 5.74
CA ALA A 62 3.90 13.99 6.95
C ALA A 62 4.68 14.51 8.17
N ARG A 63 5.95 14.90 7.99
CA ARG A 63 6.75 15.54 9.04
C ARG A 63 6.13 16.86 9.50
N THR A 64 5.72 17.72 8.57
CA THR A 64 5.04 18.99 8.89
C THR A 64 3.77 18.77 9.71
N ARG A 65 2.89 17.86 9.28
CA ARG A 65 1.65 17.56 10.01
C ARG A 65 1.90 17.01 11.42
N LEU A 66 2.94 16.20 11.60
CA LEU A 66 3.30 15.69 12.93
C LEU A 66 3.89 16.78 13.83
N SER A 67 4.67 17.71 13.28
CA SER A 67 5.13 18.87 14.05
C SER A 67 3.97 19.80 14.44
N GLU A 68 2.99 20.00 13.56
CA GLU A 68 1.77 20.77 13.86
C GLU A 68 0.93 20.08 14.94
N ALA A 69 0.79 18.75 14.88
CA ALA A 69 0.09 17.98 15.90
C ALA A 69 0.80 18.03 17.27
N ALA A 70 2.13 17.96 17.29
CA ALA A 70 2.91 18.13 18.51
C ALA A 70 2.73 19.53 19.11
N ALA A 71 2.82 20.57 18.28
CA ALA A 71 2.59 21.96 18.70
C ALA A 71 1.17 22.18 19.24
N ALA A 72 0.14 21.59 18.61
CA ALA A 72 -1.23 21.67 19.10
C ALA A 72 -1.43 20.96 20.46
N VAL A 73 -0.67 19.88 20.72
CA VAL A 73 -0.67 19.22 22.02
C VAL A 73 0.01 20.10 23.08
N ASP A 74 1.12 20.75 22.75
CA ASP A 74 1.80 21.68 23.65
C ASP A 74 0.92 22.90 23.96
N ASP A 75 0.31 23.52 22.95
CA ASP A 75 -0.65 24.62 23.12
C ASP A 75 -1.83 24.22 24.01
N TYR A 76 -2.36 23.00 23.82
CA TYR A 76 -3.44 22.48 24.67
C TYR A 76 -2.96 22.28 26.11
N LEU A 77 -1.75 21.74 26.33
CA LEU A 77 -1.16 21.56 27.66
C LEU A 77 -0.93 22.89 28.37
N ASP A 78 -0.48 23.91 27.64
CA ASP A 78 -0.33 25.27 28.14
C ASP A 78 -1.70 25.86 28.52
N SER A 79 -2.73 25.68 27.69
CA SER A 79 -4.08 26.18 27.95
C SER A 79 -4.74 25.62 29.21
N ILE A 80 -4.39 24.39 29.60
CA ILE A 80 -4.89 23.75 30.84
C ILE A 80 -3.96 23.97 32.05
N GLY A 81 -2.94 24.84 31.91
CA GLY A 81 -1.98 25.16 32.96
C GLY A 81 -1.00 24.02 33.29
N ALA A 82 -0.88 23.02 32.42
CA ALA A 82 0.06 21.90 32.52
C ALA A 82 1.35 22.11 31.71
N GLY A 83 1.46 23.27 31.05
CA GLY A 83 2.64 23.82 30.41
C GLY A 83 3.76 24.08 31.39
N THR A 84 4.92 23.46 31.14
CA THR A 84 6.19 23.58 31.88
C THR A 84 6.15 24.15 33.31
N SER A 85 5.35 23.55 34.20
CA SER A 85 5.59 23.65 35.64
C SER A 85 6.48 22.49 36.08
N ALA A 86 7.75 22.81 36.32
CA ALA A 86 8.73 21.88 36.84
C ALA A 86 8.37 21.49 38.28
N ALA A 87 7.85 20.28 38.47
CA ALA A 87 7.96 19.54 39.72
C ALA A 87 8.11 18.05 39.38
N PRO A 88 9.18 17.37 39.80
CA PRO A 88 9.38 15.97 39.48
C PRO A 88 8.49 15.13 40.40
N VAL A 89 7.31 14.78 39.94
CA VAL A 89 6.56 13.67 40.55
C VAL A 89 7.13 12.40 39.95
N ALA A 90 7.88 11.64 40.76
CA ALA A 90 8.39 10.33 40.40
C ALA A 90 7.21 9.39 40.09
N ALA A 91 6.86 9.28 38.81
CA ALA A 91 5.93 8.28 38.31
C ALA A 91 6.68 6.95 38.11
N PRO A 92 6.05 5.80 38.38
CA PRO A 92 6.68 4.50 38.21
C PRO A 92 7.07 4.31 36.74
N VAL A 93 8.32 3.93 36.51
CA VAL A 93 8.86 3.55 35.22
C VAL A 93 8.09 2.33 34.71
N LYS A 94 6.98 2.56 34.02
CA LYS A 94 6.42 1.59 33.09
C LYS A 94 7.32 1.59 31.87
N GLY A 95 7.80 0.39 31.56
CA GLY A 95 8.91 0.13 30.66
C GLY A 95 8.85 0.96 29.39
N ARG A 96 9.99 1.59 29.10
CA ARG A 96 10.43 2.02 27.78
C ARG A 96 9.72 1.18 26.71
N THR A 97 8.68 1.73 26.09
CA THR A 97 8.07 1.12 24.91
C THR A 97 9.23 0.97 23.93
N ALA A 98 9.59 -0.27 23.64
CA ALA A 98 10.66 -0.56 22.71
C ALA A 98 10.39 0.25 21.43
N ALA A 99 11.42 0.90 20.87
CA ALA A 99 11.35 1.48 19.55
C ALA A 99 10.60 0.51 18.62
N PRO A 100 9.64 0.96 17.80
CA PRO A 100 8.85 0.06 16.96
C PRO A 100 9.83 -0.84 16.24
N ALA A 101 9.78 -2.13 16.56
CA ALA A 101 10.70 -3.10 16.00
C ALA A 101 10.63 -2.97 14.48
N PRO A 102 11.75 -3.12 13.76
CA PRO A 102 11.73 -3.15 12.31
C PRO A 102 10.63 -4.11 11.86
N VAL A 103 9.58 -3.58 11.21
CA VAL A 103 8.50 -4.42 10.69
C VAL A 103 9.14 -5.29 9.64
N ASP A 104 9.24 -6.59 9.93
CA ASP A 104 9.71 -7.56 8.95
C ASP A 104 8.77 -7.50 7.73
N PRO A 105 9.25 -7.04 6.56
CA PRO A 105 8.41 -6.86 5.39
C PRO A 105 7.73 -8.15 4.94
N ARG A 106 8.36 -9.31 5.16
CA ARG A 106 7.80 -10.62 4.80
C ARG A 106 6.69 -11.03 5.76
N ARG A 107 6.86 -10.75 7.04
CA ARG A 107 5.83 -10.97 8.05
C ARG A 107 4.61 -10.07 7.80
N TRP A 108 4.85 -8.77 7.58
CA TRP A 108 3.79 -7.82 7.23
C TRP A 108 3.05 -8.25 5.95
N TRP A 109 3.77 -8.64 4.90
CA TRP A 109 3.17 -9.12 3.65
C TRP A 109 2.26 -10.31 3.90
N THR A 110 2.73 -11.29 4.68
CA THR A 110 1.97 -12.49 5.00
C THR A 110 0.69 -12.18 5.76
N GLU A 111 0.79 -11.37 6.82
CA GLU A 111 -0.34 -10.93 7.63
C GLU A 111 -1.34 -10.15 6.77
N ARG A 112 -0.86 -9.26 5.89
CA ARG A 112 -1.71 -8.43 5.05
C ARG A 112 -2.42 -9.23 3.95
N VAL A 113 -1.74 -10.16 3.28
CA VAL A 113 -2.36 -11.06 2.29
C VAL A 113 -3.42 -11.94 2.95
N ASN A 114 -3.13 -12.46 4.14
CA ASN A 114 -4.07 -13.25 4.94
C ASN A 114 -5.32 -12.44 5.32
N GLU A 115 -5.12 -11.21 5.80
CA GLU A 115 -6.21 -10.31 6.14
C GLU A 115 -7.11 -10.05 4.93
N LEU A 116 -6.54 -9.68 3.77
CA LEU A 116 -7.28 -9.34 2.56
C LEU A 116 -8.02 -10.53 1.94
N CYS A 117 -7.43 -11.73 2.04
CA CYS A 117 -8.03 -12.96 1.58
C CYS A 117 -9.02 -13.60 2.57
N ASP A 118 -9.12 -13.06 3.79
CA ASP A 118 -9.84 -13.67 4.92
C ASP A 118 -9.42 -15.12 5.17
N ARG A 119 -8.10 -15.35 5.18
CA ARG A 119 -7.48 -16.67 5.34
C ARG A 119 -6.35 -16.61 6.35
N THR A 120 -6.08 -17.73 6.99
CA THR A 120 -4.91 -17.90 7.87
C THR A 120 -3.89 -18.82 7.20
N GLY A 121 -2.61 -18.46 7.25
CA GLY A 121 -1.54 -19.32 6.77
C GLY A 121 -0.16 -18.70 6.99
N THR A 122 0.83 -19.52 7.24
CA THR A 122 2.24 -19.10 7.26
C THR A 122 2.78 -19.11 5.83
N ALA A 123 3.68 -18.17 5.51
CA ALA A 123 4.39 -18.21 4.24
C ALA A 123 5.37 -19.38 4.24
N ASP A 124 5.42 -20.12 3.13
CA ASP A 124 6.53 -20.99 2.77
C ASP A 124 7.35 -20.26 1.70
N PRO A 125 8.47 -19.60 2.05
CA PRO A 125 9.15 -18.68 1.14
C PRO A 125 9.65 -19.37 -0.13
N GLN A 126 9.11 -18.97 -1.29
CA GLN A 126 9.54 -19.47 -2.59
C GLN A 126 10.13 -18.35 -3.45
N GLN A 127 11.33 -18.59 -3.98
CA GLN A 127 11.91 -17.69 -4.98
C GLN A 127 11.34 -18.02 -6.36
N VAL A 128 10.23 -17.36 -6.69
CA VAL A 128 9.56 -17.51 -7.98
C VAL A 128 9.72 -16.22 -8.79
N PRO A 129 10.10 -16.27 -10.08
CA PRO A 129 10.17 -15.08 -10.90
C PRO A 129 8.77 -14.47 -11.11
N PRO A 130 8.63 -13.13 -11.23
CA PRO A 130 7.34 -12.45 -11.30
C PRO A 130 6.42 -12.96 -12.42
N THR A 131 6.98 -13.30 -13.58
CA THR A 131 6.22 -13.83 -14.72
C THR A 131 5.62 -15.20 -14.45
N ARG A 132 6.37 -16.09 -13.79
CA ARG A 132 5.87 -17.41 -13.39
C ARG A 132 4.80 -17.30 -12.32
N LEU A 133 5.04 -16.47 -11.29
CA LEU A 133 4.04 -16.20 -10.26
C LEU A 133 2.74 -15.66 -10.88
N PHE A 134 2.85 -14.70 -11.79
CA PHE A 134 1.70 -14.12 -12.48
C PHE A 134 0.89 -15.19 -13.25
N ASN A 135 1.55 -16.06 -14.01
CA ASN A 135 0.88 -17.16 -14.73
C ASN A 135 0.20 -18.17 -13.78
N GLU A 136 0.84 -18.50 -12.66
CA GLU A 136 0.26 -19.40 -11.67
C GLU A 136 -0.95 -18.78 -10.96
N LEU A 137 -0.92 -17.46 -10.71
CA LEU A 137 -2.05 -16.70 -10.18
C LEU A 137 -3.20 -16.62 -11.18
N LEU A 138 -2.92 -16.38 -12.47
CA LEU A 138 -3.94 -16.41 -13.52
C LEU A 138 -4.59 -17.79 -13.63
N LYS A 139 -3.80 -18.87 -13.54
CA LYS A 139 -4.31 -20.24 -13.53
C LYS A 139 -5.22 -20.49 -12.33
N ALA A 140 -4.77 -20.13 -11.12
CA ALA A 140 -5.58 -20.29 -9.90
C ALA A 140 -6.87 -19.46 -9.94
N ALA A 141 -6.82 -18.23 -10.47
CA ALA A 141 -7.99 -17.37 -10.67
C ALA A 141 -8.97 -17.96 -11.70
N GLY A 142 -8.43 -18.58 -12.76
CA GLY A 142 -9.15 -19.35 -13.76
C GLY A 142 -9.86 -20.56 -13.15
N ASP A 143 -9.18 -21.31 -12.31
CA ASP A 143 -9.76 -22.47 -11.62
C ASP A 143 -10.75 -22.07 -10.51
N GLY A 144 -10.86 -20.77 -10.19
CA GLY A 144 -11.66 -20.27 -9.07
C GLY A 144 -11.09 -20.67 -7.70
N ASN A 145 -9.82 -21.07 -7.66
CA ASN A 145 -9.17 -21.55 -6.46
C ASN A 145 -8.56 -20.38 -5.67
N ALA A 146 -9.41 -19.70 -4.89
CA ALA A 146 -9.04 -18.57 -4.04
C ALA A 146 -7.93 -18.94 -3.04
N GLU A 147 -7.94 -20.17 -2.52
CA GLU A 147 -6.94 -20.64 -1.57
C GLU A 147 -5.55 -20.71 -2.20
N ALA A 148 -5.46 -21.37 -3.36
CA ALA A 148 -4.20 -21.53 -4.06
C ALA A 148 -3.73 -20.20 -4.70
N TYR A 149 -4.64 -19.26 -4.95
CA TYR A 149 -4.32 -17.89 -5.34
C TYR A 149 -3.62 -17.13 -4.20
N CYS A 150 -4.27 -17.05 -3.04
CA CYS A 150 -3.74 -16.33 -1.88
C CYS A 150 -2.47 -16.99 -1.32
N LYS A 151 -2.39 -18.32 -1.33
CA LYS A 151 -1.19 -19.07 -0.91
C LYS A 151 0.02 -18.70 -1.77
N ARG A 152 -0.09 -18.74 -3.10
CA ARG A 152 1.03 -18.46 -4.00
C ARG A 152 1.57 -17.05 -3.85
N LEU A 153 0.68 -16.06 -3.68
CA LEU A 153 1.11 -14.68 -3.47
C LEU A 153 1.77 -14.49 -2.10
N ARG A 154 1.28 -15.18 -1.06
CA ARG A 154 1.89 -15.19 0.27
C ARG A 154 3.31 -15.76 0.22
N ASP A 155 3.48 -16.93 -0.39
CA ASP A 155 4.73 -17.69 -0.46
C ASP A 155 5.82 -16.95 -1.28
N ALA A 156 5.42 -16.22 -2.32
CA ALA A 156 6.35 -15.42 -3.12
C ALA A 156 6.92 -14.18 -2.39
N GLY A 157 6.18 -13.66 -1.40
CA GLY A 157 6.59 -12.51 -0.60
C GLY A 157 6.59 -11.17 -1.34
N PRO A 158 6.99 -10.08 -0.64
CA PRO A 158 6.90 -8.72 -1.14
C PRO A 158 7.79 -8.46 -2.36
N GLU A 159 9.00 -9.03 -2.41
CA GLU A 159 10.01 -8.79 -3.45
C GLU A 159 9.51 -9.09 -4.88
N THR A 160 8.65 -10.09 -5.00
CA THR A 160 8.04 -10.52 -6.27
C THR A 160 6.64 -9.94 -6.42
N GLY A 161 5.85 -9.90 -5.34
CA GLY A 161 4.48 -9.43 -5.37
C GLY A 161 4.33 -7.97 -5.81
N VAL A 162 5.22 -7.07 -5.37
CA VAL A 162 5.18 -5.64 -5.75
C VAL A 162 5.45 -5.40 -7.24
N LYS A 163 6.00 -6.39 -7.96
CA LYS A 163 6.31 -6.31 -9.39
C LYS A 163 5.12 -6.74 -10.27
N LEU A 164 4.16 -7.48 -9.71
CA LEU A 164 2.99 -7.98 -10.44
C LEU A 164 2.13 -6.89 -11.09
N PRO A 165 1.91 -5.71 -10.47
CA PRO A 165 1.14 -4.63 -11.10
C PRO A 165 1.76 -4.16 -12.43
N GLY A 166 3.09 -4.20 -12.56
CA GLY A 166 3.79 -3.88 -13.81
C GLY A 166 3.46 -4.83 -14.96
N LEU A 167 3.09 -6.08 -14.67
CA LEU A 167 2.61 -7.07 -15.64
C LEU A 167 1.10 -6.98 -15.85
N ALA A 168 0.34 -6.72 -14.78
CA ALA A 168 -1.12 -6.72 -14.80
C ALA A 168 -1.71 -5.52 -15.55
N TRP A 169 -1.23 -4.30 -15.32
CA TRP A 169 -1.89 -3.08 -15.83
C TRP A 169 -1.93 -2.95 -17.35
N PRO A 170 -0.85 -3.25 -18.10
CA PRO A 170 -0.92 -3.28 -19.55
C PRO A 170 -1.97 -4.27 -20.06
N LEU A 171 -2.08 -5.45 -19.44
CA LEU A 171 -3.05 -6.48 -19.82
C LEU A 171 -4.49 -6.07 -19.48
N VAL A 172 -4.71 -5.50 -18.28
CA VAL A 172 -6.01 -4.95 -17.88
C VAL A 172 -6.48 -3.91 -18.89
N ARG A 173 -5.60 -2.98 -19.30
CA ARG A 173 -5.92 -1.96 -20.30
C ARG A 173 -6.26 -2.57 -21.66
N THR A 174 -5.48 -3.54 -22.14
CA THR A 174 -5.73 -4.21 -23.42
C THR A 174 -7.05 -4.97 -23.40
N LEU A 175 -7.30 -5.77 -22.37
CA LEU A 175 -8.54 -6.55 -22.24
C LEU A 175 -9.76 -5.65 -22.06
N ALA A 176 -9.64 -4.55 -21.32
CA ALA A 176 -10.71 -3.55 -21.23
C ALA A 176 -11.00 -2.91 -22.59
N ALA A 177 -9.96 -2.60 -23.38
CA ALA A 177 -10.14 -2.05 -24.72
C ALA A 177 -10.80 -3.06 -25.68
N GLU A 178 -10.41 -4.34 -25.61
CA GLU A 178 -11.04 -5.42 -26.38
C GLU A 178 -12.50 -5.62 -25.99
N HIS A 179 -12.80 -5.58 -24.68
CA HIS A 179 -14.16 -5.70 -24.17
C HIS A 179 -15.05 -4.56 -24.67
N LEU A 180 -14.55 -3.33 -24.63
CA LEU A 180 -15.30 -2.12 -25.01
C LEU A 180 -15.30 -1.84 -26.53
N GLY A 181 -14.43 -2.50 -27.30
CA GLY A 181 -14.20 -2.19 -28.73
C GLY A 181 -13.55 -0.82 -28.99
N ARG A 182 -13.10 -0.11 -27.95
CA ARG A 182 -12.48 1.22 -28.00
C ARG A 182 -11.54 1.44 -26.81
N THR A 183 -10.72 2.48 -26.87
CA THR A 183 -9.85 2.87 -25.75
C THR A 183 -10.69 3.15 -24.49
N PRO A 184 -10.35 2.54 -23.33
CA PRO A 184 -11.08 2.77 -22.09
C PRO A 184 -10.86 4.19 -21.58
N THR A 185 -11.91 4.81 -21.07
CA THR A 185 -11.92 6.16 -20.52
C THR A 185 -12.32 6.13 -19.04
N ALA A 186 -12.15 7.25 -18.33
CA ALA A 186 -12.55 7.35 -16.92
C ALA A 186 -14.04 7.05 -16.68
N ARG A 187 -14.91 7.29 -17.68
CA ARG A 187 -16.35 6.99 -17.59
C ARG A 187 -16.65 5.49 -17.56
N ASP A 188 -15.75 4.67 -18.10
CA ASP A 188 -15.95 3.23 -18.23
C ASP A 188 -15.58 2.47 -16.94
N VAL A 189 -14.85 3.12 -16.03
CA VAL A 189 -14.31 2.51 -14.80
C VAL A 189 -15.41 1.92 -13.93
N ALA A 190 -16.52 2.63 -13.73
CA ALA A 190 -17.62 2.14 -12.90
C ALA A 190 -18.27 0.88 -13.50
N SER A 191 -18.55 0.90 -14.81
CA SER A 191 -19.13 -0.24 -15.53
C SER A 191 -18.21 -1.47 -15.51
N LEU A 192 -16.91 -1.28 -15.77
CA LEU A 192 -15.92 -2.36 -15.72
C LEU A 192 -15.74 -2.90 -14.29
N ARG A 193 -15.74 -2.01 -13.29
CA ARG A 193 -15.69 -2.40 -11.88
C ARG A 193 -16.86 -3.31 -11.55
N ASP A 194 -18.08 -2.90 -11.86
CA ASP A 194 -19.28 -3.65 -11.49
C ASP A 194 -19.31 -5.04 -12.15
N LYS A 195 -18.83 -5.16 -13.40
CA LYS A 195 -18.70 -6.45 -14.11
C LYS A 195 -17.61 -7.36 -13.52
N CYS A 196 -16.53 -6.80 -13.00
CA CYS A 196 -15.40 -7.57 -12.47
C CYS A 196 -15.51 -7.85 -10.96
N ALA A 197 -16.31 -7.07 -10.23
CA ALA A 197 -16.26 -7.03 -8.77
C ALA A 197 -16.56 -8.37 -8.13
N ASP A 198 -17.57 -9.11 -8.61
CA ASP A 198 -17.93 -10.41 -8.03
C ASP A 198 -16.83 -11.44 -8.21
N LYS A 199 -16.18 -11.47 -9.38
CA LYS A 199 -15.07 -12.38 -9.63
C LYS A 199 -13.84 -12.00 -8.80
N VAL A 200 -13.53 -10.72 -8.66
CA VAL A 200 -12.43 -10.26 -7.80
C VAL A 200 -12.72 -10.59 -6.34
N ARG A 201 -13.93 -10.33 -5.83
CA ARG A 201 -14.34 -10.67 -4.47
C ARG A 201 -14.37 -12.17 -4.19
N SER A 202 -14.62 -13.00 -5.21
CA SER A 202 -14.52 -14.47 -5.07
C SER A 202 -13.10 -14.95 -4.75
N LEU A 203 -12.08 -14.19 -5.14
CA LEU A 203 -10.67 -14.49 -4.87
C LEU A 203 -10.11 -13.70 -3.69
N VAL A 204 -10.59 -12.46 -3.50
CA VAL A 204 -10.14 -11.51 -2.48
C VAL A 204 -11.38 -10.93 -1.78
N PRO A 205 -11.91 -11.60 -0.74
CA PRO A 205 -13.18 -11.23 -0.11
C PRO A 205 -13.22 -9.81 0.43
N LYS A 206 -12.10 -9.28 0.94
CA LYS A 206 -12.00 -7.90 1.46
C LYS A 206 -11.61 -6.86 0.40
N ALA A 207 -11.74 -7.18 -0.88
CA ALA A 207 -11.56 -6.21 -1.94
C ALA A 207 -12.76 -5.25 -2.00
N GLU A 208 -12.58 -4.05 -1.47
CA GLU A 208 -13.59 -2.99 -1.53
C GLU A 208 -13.83 -2.53 -2.98
N PRO A 209 -15.07 -2.22 -3.38
CA PRO A 209 -15.40 -1.76 -4.72
C PRO A 209 -14.60 -0.52 -5.15
N ASP A 210 -14.38 0.41 -4.23
CA ASP A 210 -13.66 1.66 -4.52
C ASP A 210 -12.20 1.41 -4.86
N HIS A 211 -11.57 0.41 -4.21
CA HIS A 211 -10.21 -0.01 -4.53
C HIS A 211 -10.12 -0.69 -5.90
N ILE A 212 -11.11 -1.51 -6.26
CA ILE A 212 -11.18 -2.11 -7.60
C ILE A 212 -11.33 -1.00 -8.65
N GLY A 213 -12.18 0.01 -8.39
CA GLY A 213 -12.35 1.18 -9.24
C GLY A 213 -11.08 2.00 -9.39
N ALA A 214 -10.36 2.26 -8.30
CA ALA A 214 -9.08 2.97 -8.32
C ALA A 214 -8.00 2.21 -9.10
N ALA A 215 -7.92 0.88 -8.94
CA ALA A 215 -7.00 0.03 -9.70
C ALA A 215 -7.32 0.04 -11.20
N LEU A 216 -8.60 -0.06 -11.57
CA LEU A 216 -9.06 0.05 -12.97
C LEU A 216 -8.78 1.44 -13.54
N ALA A 217 -9.05 2.51 -12.79
CA ALA A 217 -8.72 3.87 -13.20
C ALA A 217 -7.21 4.01 -13.47
N SER A 218 -6.37 3.54 -12.54
CA SER A 218 -4.92 3.56 -12.69
C SER A 218 -4.44 2.79 -13.93
N ALA A 219 -5.04 1.64 -14.24
CA ALA A 219 -4.67 0.83 -15.40
C ALA A 219 -5.17 1.44 -16.73
N CYS A 220 -6.40 1.96 -16.75
CA CYS A 220 -7.07 2.41 -17.96
C CYS A 220 -6.74 3.86 -18.37
N THR A 221 -6.47 4.78 -17.44
CA THR A 221 -6.36 6.22 -17.75
C THR A 221 -4.93 6.75 -17.92
N LEU A 222 -3.93 5.88 -18.13
CA LEU A 222 -2.52 6.29 -18.30
C LEU A 222 -2.06 7.29 -17.22
N GLY A 223 -2.28 6.95 -15.94
CA GLY A 223 -1.66 7.64 -14.82
C GLY A 223 -2.40 8.87 -14.25
N ARG A 224 -3.67 9.12 -14.61
CA ARG A 224 -4.54 10.02 -13.83
C ARG A 224 -5.57 9.21 -13.04
N GLY A 225 -5.08 8.39 -12.13
CA GLY A 225 -5.86 7.97 -10.95
C GLY A 225 -5.74 9.09 -9.92
N GLY A 226 -6.83 9.82 -9.68
CA GLY A 226 -6.90 10.73 -8.54
C GLY A 226 -6.68 9.96 -7.22
N SER A 227 -6.21 10.72 -6.23
CA SER A 227 -6.03 10.41 -4.80
C SER A 227 -4.95 9.39 -4.42
N ASP A 228 -3.80 9.92 -3.99
CA ASP A 228 -3.34 9.94 -2.58
C ASP A 228 -3.20 8.66 -1.76
N ASP A 229 -3.45 7.47 -2.29
CA ASP A 229 -3.14 6.25 -1.56
C ASP A 229 -1.76 5.74 -1.99
N ALA A 230 -0.80 5.73 -1.07
CA ALA A 230 0.32 4.81 -1.13
C ALA A 230 -0.27 3.40 -0.95
N GLY A 231 -0.96 2.96 -2.00
CA GLY A 231 -1.91 1.87 -1.96
C GLY A 231 -1.24 0.61 -1.44
N ASP A 232 -1.87 0.00 -0.46
CA ASP A 232 -1.57 -1.32 0.07
C ASP A 232 -1.00 -2.24 -1.03
N ALA A 233 0.32 -2.45 -0.99
CA ALA A 233 1.04 -3.11 -2.07
C ALA A 233 0.59 -4.57 -2.23
N ALA A 234 0.21 -5.21 -1.11
CA ALA A 234 -0.36 -6.56 -1.12
C ALA A 234 -1.74 -6.57 -1.79
N ARG A 235 -2.59 -5.58 -1.51
CA ARG A 235 -3.89 -5.39 -2.17
C ARG A 235 -3.73 -5.16 -3.67
N THR A 236 -2.81 -4.30 -4.07
CA THR A 236 -2.52 -4.01 -5.48
C THR A 236 -2.03 -5.26 -6.22
N ALA A 237 -1.15 -6.04 -5.58
CA ALA A 237 -0.64 -7.31 -6.11
C ALA A 237 -1.72 -8.40 -6.19
N LEU A 238 -2.69 -8.42 -5.27
CA LEU A 238 -3.85 -9.32 -5.28
C LEU A 238 -4.87 -8.93 -6.36
N VAL A 239 -5.14 -7.65 -6.54
CA VAL A 239 -6.21 -7.16 -7.43
C VAL A 239 -5.78 -7.22 -8.90
N GLY A 240 -4.52 -6.98 -9.22
CA GLY A 240 -4.02 -6.97 -10.61
C GLY A 240 -4.31 -8.24 -11.40
N PRO A 241 -3.76 -9.42 -11.01
CA PRO A 241 -4.01 -10.67 -11.71
C PRO A 241 -5.48 -11.10 -11.66
N ALA A 242 -6.20 -10.79 -10.56
CA ALA A 242 -7.63 -11.07 -10.44
C ALA A 242 -8.46 -10.27 -11.46
N LEU A 243 -8.13 -8.99 -11.69
CA LEU A 243 -8.75 -8.16 -12.72
C LEU A 243 -8.47 -8.68 -14.13
N VAL A 244 -7.24 -9.11 -14.42
CA VAL A 244 -6.90 -9.73 -15.72
C VAL A 244 -7.75 -10.98 -15.95
N ALA A 245 -7.84 -11.86 -14.95
CA ALA A 245 -8.65 -13.08 -15.05
C ALA A 245 -10.16 -12.79 -15.17
N ALA A 246 -10.66 -11.73 -14.52
CA ALA A 246 -12.06 -11.30 -14.64
C ALA A 246 -12.36 -10.73 -16.04
N LEU A 247 -11.52 -9.81 -16.52
CA LEU A 247 -11.69 -9.17 -17.84
C LEU A 247 -11.56 -10.17 -18.99
N HIS A 248 -10.67 -11.15 -18.89
CA HIS A 248 -10.53 -12.21 -19.89
C HIS A 248 -11.81 -13.07 -20.06
N ARG A 249 -12.73 -13.04 -19.08
CA ARG A 249 -14.00 -13.78 -19.13
C ARG A 249 -15.17 -12.94 -19.62
N LEU A 250 -14.99 -11.63 -19.76
CA LEU A 250 -16.08 -10.78 -20.21
C LEU A 250 -16.34 -11.00 -21.72
N PRO A 251 -17.61 -11.09 -22.13
CA PRO A 251 -17.96 -11.14 -23.54
C PRO A 251 -17.70 -9.77 -24.18
N ARG A 252 -17.12 -9.76 -25.38
CA ARG A 252 -16.86 -8.51 -26.12
C ARG A 252 -18.17 -7.78 -26.41
N GLU A 253 -18.27 -6.50 -26.05
CA GLU A 253 -19.43 -5.67 -26.38
C GLU A 253 -19.50 -5.51 -27.90
N GLY A 254 -20.54 -6.11 -28.51
CA GLY A 254 -20.77 -6.06 -29.96
C GLY A 254 -20.66 -7.40 -30.68
N ARG A 255 -20.65 -8.53 -29.97
CA ARG A 255 -20.82 -9.86 -30.56
C ARG A 255 -21.82 -10.71 -29.78
#